data_AF-A0A165BU07-F1
#
_entry.id   AF-A0A165BU07-F1
#
_cell.length_a   1.000
_cell.length_b   1.000
_cell.length_c   1.000
_cell.angle_alpha   90.00
_cell.angle_beta   90.00
_cell.angle_gamma   90.00
#
_symmetry.space_group_name_H-M   'P 1'
#
loop_
_entity.id
_entity.type
_entity.pdbx_description
1 polymer ?
#
loop_
_entity_poly.entity_id
_entity_poly.type
_entity_poly.pdbx_seq_one_letter_code
_entity_poly.pdbx_strand_id
1 'polypeptide(L)'
;MADPAENGQQQSPQVPAPQGQQPGPQKVIADPAVVQEVVKACTAAVTEYRQGKISKAEASLRCLGNLTKAKISPAAEHFGPYLEQLDERDRDKERAAAATAKSAPPPASGGGGGNIPPPAAAPPRKRAHSPDEDDSDSDADVDADVGEHVAKRRYDPSRAGFAAAPSLNFLPPHVRKTLELRDNYLSDLKAAVRHLRCDGRAPPLPPTLWSTILADEFLDFDKLVSKRFSRFGSDEATHDLGNGISIKLPSVQATRSVSDEGDWDHAYSDYKAAVVHAYPHRNAELESYGVYVRSLFRSTHKYEHQRVISADAAVRAEVANDDGLSFFDTVKLRPVFDRWLSPYGAESLSSRLNSIATHVPSPPSTSSSRAVAATRRARVSSEICERFNEGRCTHQFCRHHHSCEVCGSNLHGKVNHPADSAGEGSTPHA
;
A
#
# COMPACT_ATOMS: atom_id res chain seq x y z
N MET A 1 40.81 -22.12 -76.13
CA MET A 1 39.55 -21.72 -76.79
C MET A 1 38.46 -21.95 -75.75
N ALA A 2 38.32 -21.07 -74.76
CA ALA A 2 37.63 -19.77 -74.80
C ALA A 2 36.09 -19.93 -74.77
N ASP A 3 35.56 -19.94 -73.53
CA ASP A 3 34.40 -19.21 -72.96
C ASP A 3 33.37 -18.51 -73.89
N PRO A 4 32.09 -18.31 -73.47
CA PRO A 4 31.82 -17.68 -72.17
C PRO A 4 30.56 -18.07 -71.36
N ALA A 5 30.67 -17.60 -70.11
CA ALA A 5 29.72 -17.53 -69.02
C ALA A 5 28.44 -16.73 -69.30
N GLU A 6 27.35 -17.12 -68.62
CA GLU A 6 26.16 -16.31 -68.42
C GLU A 6 25.85 -16.13 -66.93
N ASN A 7 25.44 -14.90 -66.62
CA ASN A 7 25.52 -14.22 -65.34
C ASN A 7 24.11 -14.13 -64.74
N GLY A 8 23.89 -14.69 -63.55
CA GLY A 8 22.59 -14.69 -62.87
C GLY A 8 22.70 -14.24 -61.42
N GLN A 9 22.77 -12.92 -61.19
CA GLN A 9 22.68 -12.30 -59.87
C GLN A 9 21.27 -12.48 -59.27
N GLN A 10 21.12 -13.31 -58.24
CA GLN A 10 19.95 -13.28 -57.36
C GLN A 10 20.15 -12.20 -56.28
N GLN A 11 19.30 -11.16 -56.35
CA GLN A 11 19.22 -10.09 -55.37
C GLN A 11 18.52 -10.58 -54.09
N SER A 12 19.19 -10.39 -52.95
CA SER A 12 18.62 -10.55 -51.61
C SER A 12 17.52 -9.51 -51.36
N PRO A 13 16.42 -9.86 -50.67
CA PRO A 13 15.37 -8.89 -50.32
C PRO A 13 15.89 -7.89 -49.27
N GLN A 14 15.82 -6.60 -49.61
CA GLN A 14 16.09 -5.48 -48.72
C GLN A 14 15.02 -5.40 -47.62
N VAL A 15 15.48 -5.37 -46.37
CA VAL A 15 14.67 -5.04 -45.18
C VAL A 15 14.43 -3.53 -45.16
N PRO A 16 13.18 -3.04 -45.03
CA PRO A 16 12.93 -1.61 -44.87
C PRO A 16 13.41 -1.14 -43.49
N ALA A 17 14.15 -0.03 -43.47
CA ALA A 17 14.61 0.64 -42.26
C ALA A 17 13.43 1.12 -41.38
N PRO A 18 13.58 1.13 -40.04
CA PRO A 18 12.53 1.61 -39.15
C PRO A 18 12.38 3.13 -39.28
N GLN A 19 11.17 3.55 -39.64
CA GLN A 19 10.76 4.96 -39.63
C GLN A 19 10.76 5.50 -38.19
N GLY A 20 11.29 6.71 -38.06
CA GLY A 20 11.55 7.37 -36.79
C GLY A 20 10.34 7.46 -35.87
N GLN A 21 10.52 6.99 -34.64
CA GLN A 21 9.67 7.30 -33.51
C GLN A 21 9.73 8.80 -33.23
N GLN A 22 8.59 9.48 -33.33
CA GLN A 22 8.43 10.82 -32.79
C GLN A 22 8.57 10.75 -31.25
N PRO A 23 9.32 11.66 -30.61
CA PRO A 23 9.40 11.73 -29.17
C PRO A 23 8.02 12.16 -28.61
N GLY A 24 7.39 11.28 -27.83
CA GLY A 24 6.24 11.62 -27.01
C GLY A 24 6.57 12.72 -25.99
N PRO A 25 5.57 13.30 -25.31
CA PRO A 25 5.76 14.44 -24.41
C PRO A 25 6.75 14.04 -23.31
N GLN A 26 7.96 14.58 -23.39
CA GLN A 26 8.98 14.42 -22.36
C GLN A 26 8.41 15.00 -21.06
N LYS A 27 8.17 14.12 -20.09
CA LYS A 27 7.92 14.50 -18.70
C LYS A 27 9.15 15.28 -18.27
N VAL A 28 9.03 16.60 -18.14
CA VAL A 28 10.13 17.48 -17.75
C VAL A 28 10.55 17.07 -16.34
N ILE A 29 11.59 16.26 -16.24
CA ILE A 29 12.27 15.97 -14.98
C ILE A 29 13.00 17.27 -14.65
N ALA A 30 12.49 18.01 -13.65
CA ALA A 30 13.18 19.20 -13.15
C ALA A 30 14.59 18.79 -12.70
N ASP A 31 15.58 19.61 -13.06
CA ASP A 31 16.97 19.40 -12.66
C ASP A 31 17.05 19.16 -11.14
N PRO A 32 17.71 18.08 -10.66
CA PRO A 32 17.81 17.77 -9.24
C PRO A 32 18.37 18.93 -8.40
N ALA A 33 19.23 19.78 -8.96
CA ALA A 33 19.72 20.98 -8.29
C ALA A 33 18.59 22.00 -8.03
N VAL A 34 17.70 22.18 -9.00
CA VAL A 34 16.53 23.07 -8.90
C VAL A 34 15.53 22.53 -7.88
N VAL A 35 15.31 21.22 -7.83
CA VAL A 35 14.43 20.58 -6.83
C VAL A 35 14.98 20.82 -5.42
N GLN A 36 16.29 20.66 -5.22
CA GLN A 36 16.93 20.88 -3.92
C GLN A 36 16.81 22.34 -3.45
N GLU A 37 16.95 23.29 -4.37
CA GLU A 37 16.78 24.71 -4.08
C GLU A 37 15.34 25.04 -3.66
N VAL A 38 14.34 24.47 -4.34
CA VAL A 38 12.92 24.65 -4.01
C VAL A 38 12.59 24.09 -2.63
N VAL A 39 13.10 22.90 -2.30
CA VAL A 39 12.92 22.29 -0.99
C VAL A 39 13.52 23.18 0.11
N LYS A 40 14.72 23.71 -0.12
CA LYS A 40 15.37 24.64 0.82
C LYS A 40 14.54 25.90 1.04
N ALA A 41 14.00 26.49 -0.03
CA ALA A 41 13.18 27.70 0.03
C ALA A 41 11.83 27.48 0.71
N CYS A 42 11.15 26.36 0.47
CA CYS A 42 9.90 26.01 1.14
C CYS A 42 10.11 25.71 2.63
N THR A 43 11.19 25.01 2.97
CA THR A 43 11.56 24.73 4.36
C THR A 43 11.88 26.02 5.13
N ALA A 44 12.55 26.99 4.49
CA ALA A 44 12.80 28.30 5.08
C ALA A 44 11.51 29.07 5.38
N ALA A 45 10.52 29.03 4.49
CA ALA A 45 9.22 29.66 4.75
C ALA A 45 8.49 29.02 5.95
N VAL A 46 8.54 27.68 6.09
CA VAL A 46 7.97 27.00 7.26
C VAL A 46 8.69 27.36 8.55
N THR A 47 10.02 27.48 8.54
CA THR A 47 10.78 27.85 9.75
C THR A 47 10.53 29.31 10.16
N GLU A 48 10.41 30.24 9.22
CA GLU A 48 10.02 31.62 9.49
C GLU A 48 8.64 31.72 10.15
N TYR A 49 7.67 30.93 9.67
CA TYR A 49 6.35 30.86 10.30
C TYR A 49 6.39 30.24 11.70
N ARG A 50 7.21 29.19 11.91
CA ARG A 50 7.40 28.58 13.24
C ARG A 50 7.96 29.57 14.26
N GLN A 51 8.87 30.44 13.81
CA GLN A 51 9.44 31.55 14.57
C GLN A 51 8.48 32.74 14.76
N GLY A 52 7.28 32.70 14.15
CA GLY A 52 6.29 33.77 14.23
C GLY A 52 6.63 35.02 13.40
N LYS A 53 7.59 34.92 12.48
CA LYS A 53 8.04 36.05 11.65
C LYS A 53 7.08 36.35 10.50
N ILE A 54 6.38 35.34 10.00
CA ILE A 54 5.42 35.46 8.91
C ILE A 54 4.11 34.74 9.27
N SER A 55 3.02 35.12 8.61
CA SER A 55 1.72 34.47 8.79
C SER A 55 1.65 33.11 8.05
N LYS A 56 0.70 32.25 8.43
CA LYS A 56 0.45 30.98 7.74
C LYS A 56 0.07 31.16 6.27
N ALA A 57 -0.76 32.16 5.98
CA ALA A 57 -1.16 32.49 4.62
C ALA A 57 0.06 32.90 3.77
N GLU A 58 0.96 33.69 4.34
CA GLU A 58 2.19 34.11 3.68
C GLU A 58 3.16 32.94 3.46
N ALA A 59 3.35 32.07 4.47
CA ALA A 59 4.18 30.88 4.33
C ALA A 59 3.64 29.91 3.26
N SER A 60 2.32 29.74 3.20
CA SER A 60 1.62 28.93 2.21
C SER A 60 1.84 29.45 0.78
N LEU A 61 1.67 30.77 0.59
CA LEU A 61 1.90 31.43 -0.70
C LEU A 61 3.37 31.35 -1.14
N ARG A 62 4.33 31.49 -0.22
CA ARG A 62 5.76 31.34 -0.54
C ARG A 62 6.10 29.92 -1.00
N CYS A 63 5.59 28.90 -0.31
CA CYS A 63 5.83 27.51 -0.69
C CYS A 63 5.22 27.18 -2.07
N LEU A 64 3.95 27.55 -2.29
CA LEU A 64 3.29 27.34 -3.59
C LEU A 64 3.95 28.16 -4.70
N GLY A 65 4.38 29.38 -4.41
CA GLY A 65 5.12 30.24 -5.32
C GLY A 65 6.47 29.64 -5.74
N ASN A 66 7.19 29.00 -4.83
CA ASN A 66 8.46 28.34 -5.15
C ASN A 66 8.26 27.09 -6.02
N LEU A 67 7.24 26.28 -5.71
CA LEU A 67 6.90 25.07 -6.49
C LEU A 67 6.45 25.42 -7.92
N THR A 68 5.64 26.47 -8.07
CA THR A 68 5.15 26.94 -9.38
C THR A 68 6.26 27.59 -10.21
N LYS A 69 7.12 28.42 -9.61
CA LYS A 69 8.29 29.02 -10.30
C LYS A 69 9.24 27.97 -10.86
N ALA A 70 9.44 26.87 -10.15
CA ALA A 70 10.29 25.77 -10.59
C ALA A 70 9.63 24.80 -11.58
N LYS A 71 8.39 25.09 -12.01
CA LYS A 71 7.60 24.24 -12.93
C LYS A 71 7.47 22.79 -12.45
N ILE A 72 7.48 22.56 -11.14
CA ILE A 72 7.28 21.24 -10.56
C ILE A 72 5.80 20.90 -10.70
N SER A 73 5.49 19.91 -11.54
CA SER A 73 4.11 19.49 -11.83
C SER A 73 3.86 18.07 -11.31
N PRO A 74 2.76 17.84 -10.56
CA PRO A 74 1.78 18.83 -10.11
C PRO A 74 2.24 19.55 -8.83
N ALA A 75 2.34 20.88 -8.84
CA ALA A 75 2.75 21.66 -7.66
C ALA A 75 1.85 21.39 -6.43
N ALA A 76 0.58 21.05 -6.66
CA ALA A 76 -0.38 20.70 -5.61
C ALA A 76 -0.01 19.41 -4.85
N GLU A 77 0.55 18.40 -5.53
CA GLU A 77 0.95 17.14 -4.89
C GLU A 77 2.17 17.34 -3.98
N HIS A 78 3.10 18.21 -4.38
CA HIS A 78 4.31 18.50 -3.62
C HIS A 78 4.11 19.57 -2.53
N PHE A 79 2.98 20.26 -2.52
CA PHE A 79 2.66 21.30 -1.52
C PHE A 79 2.12 20.72 -0.21
N GLY A 80 1.43 19.57 -0.27
CA GLY A 80 0.78 18.92 0.88
C GLY A 80 1.65 18.80 2.14
N PRO A 81 2.90 18.30 2.04
CA PRO A 81 3.78 18.15 3.20
C PRO A 81 4.12 19.46 3.92
N TYR A 82 4.14 20.59 3.20
CA TYR A 82 4.43 21.90 3.80
C TYR A 82 3.19 22.47 4.49
N LEU A 83 1.99 22.27 3.93
CA LEU A 83 0.73 22.65 4.58
C LEU A 83 0.54 21.91 5.90
N GLU A 84 0.78 20.60 5.92
CA GLU A 84 0.64 19.78 7.13
C GLU A 84 1.58 20.28 8.25
N GLN A 85 2.80 20.70 7.91
CA GLN A 85 3.74 21.30 8.86
C GLN A 85 3.27 22.65 9.42
N LEU A 86 2.54 23.45 8.63
CA LEU A 86 1.94 24.70 9.09
C LEU A 86 0.73 24.42 10.00
N ASP A 87 -0.11 23.44 9.64
CA ASP A 87 -1.29 23.03 10.40
C ASP A 87 -0.92 22.43 11.77
N GLU A 88 0.13 21.61 11.83
CA GLU A 88 0.62 21.02 13.08
C GLU A 88 1.00 22.11 14.09
N ARG A 89 1.69 23.15 13.61
CA ARG A 89 2.14 24.25 14.46
C ARG A 89 0.98 25.11 14.99
N ASP A 90 -0.08 25.30 14.22
CA ASP A 90 -1.31 25.94 14.72
C ASP A 90 -1.95 25.07 15.82
N ARG A 91 -2.06 23.74 15.58
CA ARG A 91 -2.58 22.79 16.58
C ARG A 91 -1.76 22.81 17.87
N ASP A 92 -0.45 22.93 17.78
CA ASP A 92 0.44 23.09 18.94
C ASP A 92 0.21 24.41 19.68
N LYS A 93 0.03 25.51 18.95
CA LYS A 93 -0.29 26.82 19.57
C LYS A 93 -1.64 26.76 20.30
N GLU A 94 -2.64 26.13 19.71
CA GLU A 94 -3.96 25.94 20.32
C GLU A 94 -3.88 25.06 21.57
N ARG A 95 -3.12 23.96 21.54
CA ARG A 95 -2.88 23.09 22.71
C ARG A 95 -2.16 23.84 23.83
N ALA A 96 -1.12 24.61 23.51
CA ALA A 96 -0.38 25.39 24.50
C ALA A 96 -1.25 26.52 25.11
N ALA A 97 -2.08 27.17 24.30
CA ALA A 97 -3.04 28.17 24.78
C ALA A 97 -4.10 27.53 25.70
N ALA A 98 -4.63 26.36 25.34
CA ALA A 98 -5.60 25.61 26.15
C ALA A 98 -5.01 25.11 27.48
N ALA A 99 -3.73 24.72 27.49
CA ALA A 99 -3.03 24.32 28.71
C ALA A 99 -2.81 25.51 29.65
N THR A 100 -2.47 26.68 29.10
CA THR A 100 -2.26 27.92 29.88
C THR A 100 -3.58 28.47 30.43
N ALA A 101 -4.70 28.29 29.70
CA ALA A 101 -6.03 28.68 30.17
C ALA A 101 -6.56 27.80 31.33
N LYS A 102 -6.07 26.55 31.46
CA LYS A 102 -6.45 25.63 32.54
C LYS A 102 -5.59 25.76 33.80
N SER A 103 -4.47 26.49 33.74
CA SER A 103 -3.54 26.66 34.85
C SER A 103 -3.62 28.03 35.53
N ALA A 104 -4.66 28.84 35.26
CA ALA A 104 -4.89 30.09 35.97
C ALA A 104 -5.18 29.79 37.46
N PRO A 105 -4.28 30.15 38.41
CA PRO A 105 -4.52 29.95 39.82
C PRO A 105 -5.47 31.04 40.37
N PRO A 106 -6.25 30.75 41.42
CA PRO A 106 -6.95 31.80 42.17
C PRO A 106 -5.94 32.73 42.88
N PRO A 107 -6.31 34.00 43.15
CA PRO A 107 -5.38 34.97 43.72
C PRO A 107 -4.98 34.62 45.17
N ALA A 108 -3.72 34.92 45.47
CA ALA A 108 -2.97 34.53 46.65
C ALA A 108 -3.36 35.27 47.95
N SER A 109 -3.17 34.55 49.06
CA SER A 109 -2.89 35.00 50.43
C SER A 109 -1.86 34.00 50.97
N GLY A 110 -0.72 34.27 51.60
CA GLY A 110 -0.08 35.46 52.15
C GLY A 110 0.90 34.96 53.23
N GLY A 111 2.14 35.48 53.27
CA GLY A 111 3.17 35.23 54.33
C GLY A 111 4.02 33.98 54.11
N GLY A 112 5.35 34.00 54.02
CA GLY A 112 6.37 34.62 54.89
C GLY A 112 6.97 33.50 55.76
N GLY A 113 8.25 33.29 55.99
CA GLY A 113 9.56 33.85 55.66
C GLY A 113 10.58 33.00 56.45
N GLY A 114 11.87 32.97 56.10
CA GLY A 114 12.88 32.30 56.94
C GLY A 114 14.11 31.81 56.19
N ASN A 115 15.27 32.31 56.59
CA ASN A 115 16.53 32.35 55.85
C ASN A 115 17.61 31.47 56.51
N ILE A 116 18.65 31.10 55.74
CA ILE A 116 20.09 30.91 56.11
C ILE A 116 20.66 29.47 56.34
N PRO A 117 21.95 29.22 55.94
CA PRO A 117 22.37 28.03 55.17
C PRO A 117 23.67 27.30 55.72
N PRO A 118 24.63 26.74 54.93
CA PRO A 118 25.32 25.43 55.17
C PRO A 118 26.79 25.54 55.67
N PRO A 119 27.60 24.44 55.77
CA PRO A 119 28.57 24.13 54.69
C PRO A 119 29.18 22.69 54.57
N ALA A 120 29.78 22.43 53.38
CA ALA A 120 31.09 21.77 53.06
C ALA A 120 31.40 20.23 53.14
N ALA A 121 31.47 19.63 51.93
CA ALA A 121 32.52 18.83 51.24
C ALA A 121 33.64 17.95 51.91
N ALA A 122 33.63 16.66 51.47
CA ALA A 122 34.73 15.75 50.99
C ALA A 122 35.62 14.95 52.01
N PRO A 123 36.35 13.83 51.64
CA PRO A 123 36.46 13.02 50.39
C PRO A 123 36.35 11.45 50.61
N PRO A 124 36.68 10.55 49.63
CA PRO A 124 36.09 9.20 49.50
C PRO A 124 36.93 8.04 50.08
N ARG A 125 36.28 6.91 50.38
CA ARG A 125 36.95 5.61 50.65
C ARG A 125 36.43 4.51 49.73
N LYS A 126 37.37 3.90 49.01
CA LYS A 126 37.24 2.65 48.26
C LYS A 126 37.12 1.46 49.23
N ARG A 127 36.20 0.54 48.99
CA ARG A 127 36.42 -0.92 49.16
C ARG A 127 35.41 -1.70 48.33
N ALA A 128 35.93 -2.74 47.70
CA ALA A 128 35.30 -3.64 46.76
C ALA A 128 34.67 -4.86 47.46
N HIS A 129 34.00 -5.69 46.63
CA HIS A 129 33.41 -7.02 46.90
C HIS A 129 32.12 -7.01 47.72
N SER A 130 31.06 -7.77 47.42
CA SER A 130 30.65 -8.72 46.36
C SER A 130 29.15 -9.01 46.64
N PRO A 131 28.37 -9.60 45.71
CA PRO A 131 26.91 -9.65 45.77
C PRO A 131 26.41 -10.86 46.56
N ASP A 132 25.28 -10.71 47.25
CA ASP A 132 24.20 -11.71 47.29
C ASP A 132 22.92 -10.97 47.71
N GLU A 133 21.92 -11.02 46.82
CA GLU A 133 20.66 -10.28 46.91
C GLU A 133 19.68 -10.95 47.88
N ASP A 134 19.33 -10.17 48.90
CA ASP A 134 17.99 -9.88 49.44
C ASP A 134 16.93 -10.98 49.45
N ASP A 135 16.82 -11.54 50.65
CA ASP A 135 15.59 -11.74 51.40
C ASP A 135 14.51 -10.67 51.14
N SER A 136 13.32 -11.18 50.83
CA SER A 136 12.05 -10.85 51.48
C SER A 136 12.07 -9.69 52.49
N ASP A 137 11.65 -8.49 52.07
CA ASP A 137 11.12 -7.48 52.99
C ASP A 137 9.66 -7.14 52.67
N SER A 138 8.84 -7.58 53.61
CA SER A 138 7.46 -7.19 53.83
C SER A 138 7.44 -5.93 54.69
N ASP A 139 7.25 -4.78 54.06
CA ASP A 139 6.86 -3.56 54.76
C ASP A 139 5.42 -3.19 54.39
N ALA A 140 4.53 -3.57 55.30
CA ALA A 140 3.22 -2.99 55.44
C ALA A 140 3.37 -1.74 56.31
N ASP A 141 3.30 -0.56 55.69
CA ASP A 141 2.91 0.65 56.40
C ASP A 141 1.77 1.34 55.66
N VAL A 142 0.78 1.69 56.46
CA VAL A 142 -0.58 2.02 56.12
C VAL A 142 -0.67 3.54 56.16
N ASP A 143 -0.95 4.18 55.03
CA ASP A 143 -1.64 5.47 55.04
C ASP A 143 -2.63 5.53 53.87
N ALA A 144 -3.89 5.66 54.25
CA ALA A 144 -5.03 5.67 53.36
C ALA A 144 -5.17 7.04 52.69
N ASP A 145 -5.05 7.07 51.37
CA ASP A 145 -5.85 7.99 50.55
C ASP A 145 -6.36 7.29 49.29
N VAL A 146 -7.63 7.53 48.99
CA VAL A 146 -8.49 6.72 48.12
C VAL A 146 -8.19 7.06 46.66
N GLY A 147 -7.31 6.28 46.06
CA GLY A 147 -7.12 6.20 44.62
C GLY A 147 -7.03 4.74 44.20
N GLU A 148 -8.19 4.09 44.03
CA GLU A 148 -8.33 2.70 43.61
C GLU A 148 -7.60 2.49 42.26
N HIS A 149 -6.33 2.10 42.31
CA HIS A 149 -5.61 1.58 41.17
C HIS A 149 -6.24 0.24 40.80
N VAL A 150 -7.30 0.29 39.99
CA VAL A 150 -7.93 -0.88 39.39
C VAL A 150 -6.83 -1.65 38.65
N ALA A 151 -6.37 -2.74 39.27
CA ALA A 151 -5.45 -3.66 38.65
C ALA A 151 -6.05 -4.08 37.31
N LYS A 152 -5.39 -3.73 36.21
CA LYS A 152 -5.84 -4.08 34.86
C LYS A 152 -6.07 -5.58 34.85
N ARG A 153 -7.33 -6.01 34.71
CA ARG A 153 -7.68 -7.43 34.62
C ARG A 153 -6.81 -8.05 33.53
N ARG A 154 -5.93 -8.97 33.92
CA ARG A 154 -5.14 -9.74 32.95
C ARG A 154 -6.11 -10.56 32.11
N TYR A 155 -5.89 -10.57 30.80
CA TYR A 155 -6.64 -11.37 29.86
C TYR A 155 -6.50 -12.85 30.24
N ASP A 156 -7.63 -13.54 30.37
CA ASP A 156 -7.69 -14.97 30.67
C ASP A 156 -8.05 -15.74 29.39
N PRO A 157 -7.08 -16.42 28.75
CA PRO A 157 -7.32 -17.15 27.52
C PRO A 157 -8.40 -18.23 27.66
N SER A 158 -8.56 -18.82 28.86
CA SER A 158 -9.54 -19.88 29.11
C SER A 158 -10.99 -19.38 29.08
N ARG A 159 -11.20 -18.07 29.23
CA ARG A 159 -12.52 -17.41 29.24
C ARG A 159 -12.84 -16.72 27.92
N ALA A 160 -11.96 -16.80 26.94
CA ALA A 160 -12.23 -16.27 25.62
C ALA A 160 -13.36 -17.08 24.97
N GLY A 161 -14.40 -16.41 24.43
CA GLY A 161 -15.51 -17.10 23.77
C GLY A 161 -15.07 -17.95 22.56
N PHE A 162 -13.92 -17.62 21.97
CA PHE A 162 -13.29 -18.39 20.90
C PHE A 162 -12.39 -19.54 21.39
N ALA A 163 -12.12 -19.68 22.69
CA ALA A 163 -11.40 -20.82 23.23
C ALA A 163 -12.22 -22.13 23.15
N ALA A 164 -13.53 -22.03 22.95
CA ALA A 164 -14.42 -23.17 22.68
C ALA A 164 -14.43 -23.60 21.19
N ALA A 165 -13.53 -23.05 20.36
CA ALA A 165 -13.44 -23.37 18.94
C ALA A 165 -13.21 -24.87 18.69
N PRO A 166 -13.68 -25.40 17.54
CA PRO A 166 -13.48 -26.80 17.17
C PRO A 166 -12.00 -27.17 17.20
N SER A 167 -11.71 -28.41 17.64
CA SER A 167 -10.33 -28.81 17.90
C SER A 167 -9.48 -28.81 16.62
N LEU A 168 -8.20 -28.47 16.77
CA LEU A 168 -7.20 -28.52 15.70
C LEU A 168 -7.02 -29.92 15.08
N ASN A 169 -7.68 -30.95 15.64
CA ASN A 169 -7.64 -32.33 15.14
C ASN A 169 -8.32 -32.47 13.77
N PHE A 170 -9.27 -31.58 13.43
CA PHE A 170 -9.94 -31.58 12.12
C PHE A 170 -9.10 -30.92 11.02
N LEU A 171 -8.02 -30.22 11.38
CA LEU A 171 -7.11 -29.62 10.42
C LEU A 171 -6.14 -30.66 9.85
N PRO A 172 -5.76 -30.53 8.56
CA PRO A 172 -4.70 -31.34 7.98
C PRO A 172 -3.40 -31.28 8.81
N PRO A 173 -2.61 -32.37 8.89
CA PRO A 173 -1.42 -32.42 9.74
C PRO A 173 -0.39 -31.33 9.44
N HIS A 174 -0.22 -30.94 8.17
CA HIS A 174 0.75 -29.91 7.78
C HIS A 174 0.30 -28.51 8.21
N VAL A 175 -1.00 -28.21 8.15
CA VAL A 175 -1.58 -26.95 8.63
C VAL A 175 -1.39 -26.83 10.14
N ARG A 176 -1.73 -27.89 10.89
CA ARG A 176 -1.54 -27.92 12.35
C ARG A 176 -0.08 -27.64 12.74
N LYS A 177 0.86 -28.27 12.04
CA LYS A 177 2.29 -28.05 12.26
C LYS A 177 2.73 -26.61 11.96
N THR A 178 2.12 -25.96 10.97
CA THR A 178 2.37 -24.52 10.70
C THR A 178 1.91 -23.68 11.89
N LEU A 179 0.70 -23.91 12.40
CA LEU A 179 0.15 -23.19 13.55
C LEU A 179 1.01 -23.40 14.82
N GLU A 180 1.42 -24.63 15.10
CA GLU A 180 2.30 -24.95 16.24
C GLU A 180 3.64 -24.19 16.17
N LEU A 181 4.28 -24.16 15.00
CA LEU A 181 5.53 -23.42 14.81
C LEU A 181 5.31 -21.91 14.88
N ARG A 182 4.23 -21.39 14.28
CA ARG A 182 3.86 -19.98 14.33
C ARG A 182 3.67 -19.54 15.78
N ASP A 183 2.90 -20.27 16.58
CA ASP A 183 2.68 -19.94 17.99
C ASP A 183 3.99 -19.95 18.78
N ASN A 184 4.88 -20.90 18.50
CA ASN A 184 6.22 -20.92 19.09
C ASN A 184 7.05 -19.69 18.69
N TYR A 185 7.00 -19.26 17.42
CA TYR A 185 7.71 -18.05 16.96
C TYR A 185 7.12 -16.77 17.56
N LEU A 186 5.80 -16.69 17.65
CA LEU A 186 5.09 -15.53 18.19
C LEU A 186 5.28 -15.37 19.70
N SER A 187 5.68 -16.43 20.43
CA SER A 187 6.02 -16.33 21.86
C SER A 187 7.18 -15.36 22.13
N ASP A 188 8.19 -15.34 21.27
CA ASP A 188 9.24 -14.32 21.21
C ASP A 188 9.76 -14.14 19.77
N LEU A 189 9.04 -13.31 19.01
CA LEU A 189 9.34 -13.07 17.60
C LEU A 189 10.74 -12.48 17.37
N LYS A 190 11.23 -11.65 18.30
CA LYS A 190 12.55 -11.03 18.20
C LYS A 190 13.66 -12.07 18.39
N ALA A 191 13.50 -12.96 19.38
CA ALA A 191 14.42 -14.06 19.57
C ALA A 191 14.39 -15.04 18.39
N ALA A 192 13.22 -15.34 17.83
CA ALA A 192 13.06 -16.19 16.66
C ALA A 192 13.81 -15.63 15.44
N VAL A 193 13.63 -14.34 15.12
CA VAL A 193 14.37 -13.66 14.03
C VAL A 193 15.88 -13.69 14.28
N ARG A 194 16.32 -13.43 15.52
CA ARG A 194 17.76 -13.50 15.87
C ARG A 194 18.32 -14.91 15.66
N HIS A 195 17.62 -15.93 16.15
CA HIS A 195 18.03 -17.32 16.02
C HIS A 195 18.13 -17.73 14.54
N LEU A 196 17.11 -17.39 13.74
CA LEU A 196 17.07 -17.65 12.30
C LEU A 196 18.28 -17.03 11.58
N ARG A 197 18.66 -15.80 11.95
CA ARG A 197 19.82 -15.12 11.35
C ARG A 197 21.16 -15.71 11.79
N CYS A 198 21.23 -16.32 12.98
CA CYS A 198 22.42 -17.00 13.46
C CYS A 198 22.65 -18.36 12.79
N ASP A 199 21.60 -18.98 12.21
CA ASP A 199 21.69 -20.30 11.55
C ASP A 199 22.60 -20.31 10.31
N GLY A 200 22.82 -19.14 9.69
CA GLY A 200 23.71 -19.00 8.52
C GLY A 200 23.21 -19.64 7.22
N ARG A 201 22.10 -20.40 7.27
CA ARG A 201 21.44 -21.02 6.10
C ARG A 201 20.21 -20.23 5.64
N ALA A 202 19.82 -19.20 6.39
CA ALA A 202 18.70 -18.35 6.06
C ALA A 202 18.92 -17.63 4.71
N PRO A 203 17.94 -17.67 3.79
CA PRO A 203 17.97 -16.88 2.57
C PRO A 203 18.18 -15.37 2.86
N PRO A 204 18.79 -14.61 1.93
CA PRO A 204 19.06 -13.20 2.13
C PRO A 204 17.78 -12.36 2.03
N LEU A 205 17.07 -12.20 3.14
CA LEU A 205 15.93 -11.29 3.27
C LEU A 205 16.18 -10.22 4.34
N PRO A 206 15.61 -9.00 4.16
CA PRO A 206 15.55 -7.99 5.19
C PRO A 206 14.93 -8.51 6.50
N PRO A 207 15.42 -8.09 7.68
CA PRO A 207 14.88 -8.53 8.97
C PRO A 207 13.38 -8.26 9.16
N THR A 208 12.86 -7.18 8.56
CA THR A 208 11.45 -6.82 8.65
C THR A 208 10.53 -7.77 7.89
N LEU A 209 11.02 -8.48 6.88
CA LEU A 209 10.25 -9.51 6.17
C LEU A 209 10.27 -10.84 6.91
N TRP A 210 11.33 -11.13 7.66
CA TRP A 210 11.39 -12.33 8.49
C TRP A 210 10.33 -12.36 9.59
N SER A 211 10.00 -11.22 10.19
CA SER A 211 8.92 -11.16 11.17
C SER A 211 7.56 -11.51 10.55
N THR A 212 7.28 -11.05 9.33
CA THR A 212 6.05 -11.38 8.59
C THR A 212 5.98 -12.86 8.25
N ILE A 213 7.10 -13.46 7.80
CA ILE A 213 7.17 -14.89 7.47
C ILE A 213 6.99 -15.74 8.73
N LEU A 214 7.68 -15.43 9.82
CA LEU A 214 7.56 -16.18 11.07
C LEU A 214 6.18 -16.03 11.74
N ALA A 215 5.47 -14.93 11.47
CA ALA A 215 4.07 -14.77 11.88
C ALA A 215 3.07 -15.49 10.94
N ASP A 216 3.54 -16.10 9.85
CA ASP A 216 2.72 -16.67 8.76
C ASP A 216 1.73 -15.65 8.17
N GLU A 217 2.13 -14.38 8.11
CA GLU A 217 1.32 -13.29 7.59
C GLU A 217 1.51 -13.10 6.07
N PHE A 218 0.55 -12.42 5.45
CA PHE A 218 0.61 -12.08 4.03
C PHE A 218 1.85 -11.22 3.72
N LEU A 219 2.68 -11.72 2.81
CA LEU A 219 3.85 -11.01 2.31
C LEU A 219 3.60 -10.47 0.90
N ASP A 220 3.62 -9.15 0.79
CA ASP A 220 3.48 -8.44 -0.48
C ASP A 220 4.78 -8.55 -1.31
N PHE A 221 4.66 -9.08 -2.53
CA PHE A 221 5.81 -9.28 -3.42
C PHE A 221 6.39 -7.96 -3.93
N ASP A 222 5.59 -6.89 -4.03
CA ASP A 222 6.12 -5.57 -4.39
C ASP A 222 7.07 -5.05 -3.30
N LYS A 223 6.73 -5.29 -2.03
CA LYS A 223 7.60 -4.99 -0.89
C LYS A 223 8.85 -5.86 -0.90
N LEU A 224 8.71 -7.15 -1.18
CA LEU A 224 9.86 -8.09 -1.26
C LEU A 224 10.86 -7.64 -2.31
N VAL A 225 10.39 -7.43 -3.54
CA VAL A 225 11.21 -7.03 -4.68
C VAL A 225 11.82 -5.65 -4.44
N SER A 226 11.02 -4.68 -3.96
CA SER A 226 11.52 -3.34 -3.67
C SER A 226 12.63 -3.34 -2.62
N LYS A 227 12.50 -4.11 -1.53
CA LYS A 227 13.54 -4.17 -0.51
C LYS A 227 14.80 -4.89 -1.00
N ARG A 228 14.66 -5.91 -1.86
CA ARG A 228 15.80 -6.63 -2.46
C ARG A 228 16.64 -5.75 -3.38
N PHE A 229 15.98 -4.93 -4.21
CA PHE A 229 16.67 -4.06 -5.17
C PHE A 229 16.94 -2.65 -4.63
N SER A 230 16.53 -2.35 -3.40
CA SER A 230 16.89 -1.10 -2.73
C SER A 230 18.39 -1.09 -2.46
N ARG A 231 19.12 -0.28 -3.24
CA ARG A 231 20.58 -0.06 -3.05
C ARG A 231 20.91 0.64 -1.73
N PHE A 232 19.94 1.33 -1.16
CA PHE A 232 20.03 1.96 0.15
C PHE A 232 19.28 1.04 1.12
N GLY A 233 19.91 0.66 2.23
CA GLY A 233 19.20 -0.04 3.30
C GLY A 233 17.94 0.73 3.61
N SER A 234 16.78 0.08 3.58
CA SER A 234 15.53 0.76 3.87
C SER A 234 15.52 1.13 5.35
N ASP A 235 16.06 2.29 5.67
CA ASP A 235 15.93 2.85 7.00
C ASP A 235 14.49 3.37 7.11
N GLU A 236 13.60 2.55 7.66
CA GLU A 236 12.60 3.13 8.57
C GLU A 236 13.36 3.60 9.81
N ALA A 237 14.14 4.67 9.64
CA ALA A 237 14.78 5.35 10.75
C ALA A 237 13.67 6.11 11.46
N THR A 238 13.04 5.45 12.42
CA THR A 238 12.26 6.12 13.45
C THR A 238 13.28 6.75 14.39
N HIS A 239 13.66 8.00 14.12
CA HIS A 239 14.54 8.73 15.02
C HIS A 239 13.67 9.28 16.16
N ASP A 240 13.79 8.66 17.33
CA ASP A 240 13.24 9.19 18.57
C ASP A 240 14.20 10.27 19.08
N LEU A 241 13.73 11.52 19.08
CA LEU A 241 14.55 12.67 19.47
C LEU A 241 14.42 13.02 20.97
N GLY A 242 13.71 12.19 21.75
CA GLY A 242 13.31 12.49 23.11
C GLY A 242 12.10 13.42 23.18
N ASN A 243 11.45 13.48 24.36
CA ASN A 243 10.22 14.25 24.64
C ASN A 243 8.95 13.79 23.90
N GLY A 244 8.90 12.52 23.47
CA GLY A 244 7.71 11.94 22.82
C GLY A 244 7.56 12.30 21.33
N ILE A 245 8.63 12.78 20.69
CA ILE A 245 8.65 13.13 19.26
C ILE A 245 9.50 12.11 18.50
N SER A 246 8.82 11.26 17.73
CA SER A 246 9.43 10.29 16.83
C SER A 246 9.27 10.77 15.38
N ILE A 247 10.38 11.04 14.69
CA ILE A 247 10.37 11.34 13.25
C ILE A 247 10.36 10.04 12.48
N LYS A 248 9.24 9.72 11.83
CA LYS A 248 9.17 8.66 10.83
C LYS A 248 9.50 9.27 9.47
N LEU A 249 10.67 8.94 8.91
CA LEU A 249 10.95 9.29 7.53
C LEU A 249 9.97 8.52 6.61
N PRO A 250 9.50 9.12 5.49
CA PRO A 250 8.61 8.44 4.57
C PRO A 250 9.27 7.14 4.10
N SER A 251 8.60 6.01 4.37
CA SER A 251 8.96 4.73 3.79
C SER A 251 9.12 4.92 2.28
N VAL A 252 10.29 4.56 1.76
CA VAL A 252 10.55 4.53 0.31
C VAL A 252 9.40 3.77 -0.35
N GLN A 253 8.61 4.46 -1.18
CA GLN A 253 7.61 3.82 -2.01
C GLN A 253 8.29 2.67 -2.77
N ALA A 254 7.60 1.53 -2.87
CA ALA A 254 8.08 0.37 -3.60
C ALA A 254 8.66 0.80 -4.95
N THR A 255 9.99 0.84 -5.07
CA THR A 255 10.68 1.41 -6.24
C THR A 255 10.52 0.50 -7.45
N ARG A 256 10.13 -0.76 -7.21
CA ARG A 256 9.87 -1.77 -8.23
C ARG A 256 8.67 -2.61 -7.81
N SER A 257 7.67 -2.71 -8.68
CA SER A 257 6.54 -3.63 -8.54
C SER A 257 6.75 -4.86 -9.42
N VAL A 258 6.05 -5.95 -9.10
CA VAL A 258 6.01 -7.18 -9.88
C VAL A 258 5.14 -6.93 -11.11
N SER A 259 5.75 -6.94 -12.30
CA SER A 259 5.07 -6.53 -13.53
C SER A 259 4.75 -7.68 -14.48
N ASP A 260 5.53 -8.76 -14.45
CA ASP A 260 5.40 -9.89 -15.36
C ASP A 260 5.67 -11.25 -14.68
N GLU A 261 5.58 -12.34 -15.46
CA GLU A 261 5.87 -13.71 -15.01
C GLU A 261 7.29 -13.84 -14.44
N GLY A 262 8.27 -13.16 -15.03
CA GLY A 262 9.67 -13.25 -14.61
C GLY A 262 9.89 -12.60 -13.25
N ASP A 263 9.39 -11.38 -13.05
CA ASP A 263 9.39 -10.70 -11.76
C ASP A 263 8.70 -11.55 -10.69
N TRP A 264 7.54 -12.11 -11.03
CA TRP A 264 6.77 -12.95 -10.12
C TRP A 264 7.52 -14.23 -9.76
N ASP A 265 8.14 -14.91 -10.73
CA ASP A 265 8.86 -16.18 -10.50
C ASP A 265 10.07 -15.99 -9.58
N HIS A 266 10.80 -14.88 -9.72
CA HIS A 266 11.89 -14.51 -8.81
C HIS A 266 11.37 -14.21 -7.40
N ALA A 267 10.32 -13.37 -7.28
CA ALA A 267 9.73 -13.03 -6.00
C ALA A 267 9.16 -14.27 -5.28
N TYR A 268 8.48 -15.13 -6.03
CA TYR A 268 7.92 -16.38 -5.53
C TYR A 268 9.01 -17.36 -5.09
N SER A 269 10.10 -17.46 -5.83
CA SER A 269 11.24 -18.31 -5.46
C SER A 269 11.90 -17.86 -4.16
N ASP A 270 12.10 -16.54 -3.99
CA ASP A 270 12.62 -15.95 -2.75
C ASP A 270 11.66 -16.19 -1.57
N TYR A 271 10.37 -15.93 -1.78
CA TYR A 271 9.31 -16.19 -0.79
C TYR A 271 9.28 -17.67 -0.38
N LYS A 272 9.26 -18.58 -1.36
CA LYS A 272 9.24 -20.03 -1.12
C LYS A 272 10.47 -20.46 -0.34
N ALA A 273 11.67 -20.02 -0.72
CA ALA A 273 12.90 -20.37 -0.01
C ALA A 273 12.85 -19.93 1.46
N ALA A 274 12.33 -18.72 1.72
CA ALA A 274 12.21 -18.19 3.06
C ALA A 274 11.13 -18.90 3.90
N VAL A 275 9.97 -19.17 3.32
CA VAL A 275 8.90 -19.93 4.00
C VAL A 275 9.31 -21.36 4.26
N VAL A 276 9.99 -22.04 3.33
CA VAL A 276 10.50 -23.41 3.56
C VAL A 276 11.60 -23.44 4.61
N HIS A 277 12.40 -22.38 4.72
CA HIS A 277 13.39 -22.27 5.79
C HIS A 277 12.72 -22.16 7.17
N ALA A 278 11.65 -21.37 7.30
CA ALA A 278 10.88 -21.25 8.54
C ALA A 278 9.95 -22.46 8.80
N TYR A 279 9.33 -23.01 7.76
CA TYR A 279 8.34 -24.07 7.80
C TYR A 279 8.69 -25.18 6.80
N PRO A 280 9.66 -26.07 7.11
CA PRO A 280 10.17 -27.06 6.14
C PRO A 280 9.10 -27.99 5.55
N HIS A 281 8.05 -28.29 6.31
CA HIS A 281 6.96 -29.16 5.87
C HIS A 281 6.07 -28.56 4.78
N ARG A 282 6.11 -27.24 4.55
CA ARG A 282 5.30 -26.55 3.53
C ARG A 282 5.88 -26.62 2.12
N ASN A 283 7.06 -27.23 1.92
CA ASN A 283 7.73 -27.26 0.62
C ASN A 283 6.89 -27.89 -0.49
N ALA A 284 6.26 -29.05 -0.22
CA ALA A 284 5.46 -29.76 -1.22
C ALA A 284 4.24 -28.94 -1.68
N GLU A 285 3.58 -28.30 -0.73
CA GLU A 285 2.43 -27.42 -0.94
C GLU A 285 2.82 -26.21 -1.81
N LEU A 286 3.89 -25.51 -1.44
CA LEU A 286 4.39 -24.35 -2.18
C LEU A 286 4.95 -24.72 -3.55
N GLU A 287 5.58 -25.88 -3.72
CA GLU A 287 6.01 -26.31 -5.06
C GLU A 287 4.78 -26.57 -5.95
N SER A 288 3.79 -27.30 -5.45
CA SER A 288 2.56 -27.58 -6.20
C SER A 288 1.82 -26.30 -6.58
N TYR A 289 1.70 -25.36 -5.65
CA TYR A 289 1.09 -24.05 -5.89
C TYR A 289 1.87 -23.22 -6.91
N GLY A 290 3.19 -23.17 -6.80
CA GLY A 290 4.04 -22.43 -7.73
C GLY A 290 3.95 -22.95 -9.16
N VAL A 291 3.90 -24.27 -9.34
CA VAL A 291 3.67 -24.91 -10.65
C VAL A 291 2.30 -24.50 -11.21
N TYR A 292 1.27 -24.48 -10.37
CA TYR A 292 -0.07 -24.07 -10.77
C TYR A 292 -0.12 -22.62 -11.27
N VAL A 293 0.45 -21.66 -10.52
CA VAL A 293 0.46 -20.25 -10.93
C VAL A 293 1.32 -20.03 -12.20
N ARG A 294 2.47 -20.70 -12.33
CA ARG A 294 3.25 -20.71 -13.58
C ARG A 294 2.43 -21.22 -14.77
N SER A 295 1.61 -22.25 -14.56
CA SER A 295 0.68 -22.72 -15.60
C SER A 295 -0.35 -21.66 -15.97
N LEU A 296 -0.85 -20.87 -15.01
CA LEU A 296 -1.78 -19.77 -15.28
C LEU A 296 -1.12 -18.67 -16.12
N PHE A 297 0.14 -18.30 -15.87
CA PHE A 297 0.87 -17.35 -16.71
C PHE A 297 1.02 -17.86 -18.14
N ARG A 298 1.34 -19.15 -18.32
CA ARG A 298 1.50 -19.77 -19.64
C ARG A 298 0.19 -19.89 -20.41
N SER A 299 -0.94 -20.03 -19.71
CA SER A 299 -2.27 -20.07 -20.34
C SER A 299 -2.93 -18.69 -20.50
N THR A 300 -2.32 -17.63 -19.97
CA THR A 300 -2.87 -16.28 -19.98
C THR A 300 -2.06 -15.38 -20.91
N HIS A 301 -2.74 -14.56 -21.71
CA HIS A 301 -2.06 -13.62 -22.59
C HIS A 301 -1.23 -12.61 -21.78
N LYS A 302 -0.06 -12.18 -22.28
CA LYS A 302 0.87 -11.29 -21.57
C LYS A 302 0.25 -9.99 -21.05
N TYR A 303 -0.67 -9.40 -21.81
CA TYR A 303 -1.41 -8.19 -21.38
C TYR A 303 -2.31 -8.40 -20.16
N GLU A 304 -2.66 -9.65 -19.85
CA GLU A 304 -3.51 -10.03 -18.72
C GLU A 304 -2.69 -10.63 -17.56
N HIS A 305 -1.34 -10.66 -17.64
CA HIS A 305 -0.47 -11.19 -16.59
C HIS A 305 -0.64 -10.47 -15.25
N GLN A 306 -0.97 -9.18 -15.27
CA GLN A 306 -1.31 -8.43 -14.06
C GLN A 306 -2.46 -9.06 -13.27
N ARG A 307 -3.44 -9.66 -13.95
CA ARG A 307 -4.55 -10.33 -13.28
C ARG A 307 -4.14 -11.63 -12.62
N VAL A 308 -3.17 -12.34 -13.20
CA VAL A 308 -2.56 -13.54 -12.58
C VAL A 308 -1.79 -13.14 -11.32
N ILE A 309 -1.02 -12.06 -11.38
CA ILE A 309 -0.29 -11.51 -10.22
C ILE A 309 -1.26 -11.11 -9.09
N SER A 310 -2.33 -10.40 -9.42
CA SER A 310 -3.32 -10.01 -8.41
C SER A 310 -4.13 -11.20 -7.88
N ALA A 311 -4.44 -12.18 -8.72
CA ALA A 311 -5.10 -13.41 -8.29
C ALA A 311 -4.23 -14.21 -7.30
N ASP A 312 -2.94 -14.36 -7.60
CA ASP A 312 -1.96 -14.99 -6.69
C ASP A 312 -1.86 -14.22 -5.37
N ALA A 313 -1.75 -12.89 -5.41
CA ALA A 313 -1.70 -12.07 -4.20
C ALA A 313 -2.94 -12.27 -3.33
N ALA A 314 -4.13 -12.29 -3.93
CA ALA A 314 -5.37 -12.54 -3.21
C ALA A 314 -5.45 -13.95 -2.61
N VAL A 315 -4.97 -14.97 -3.32
CA VAL A 315 -4.93 -16.35 -2.82
C VAL A 315 -3.97 -16.49 -1.65
N ARG A 316 -2.76 -15.91 -1.76
CA ARG A 316 -1.81 -15.88 -0.64
C ARG A 316 -2.36 -15.10 0.55
N ALA A 317 -3.11 -14.02 0.33
CA ALA A 317 -3.77 -13.27 1.39
C ALA A 317 -4.90 -14.09 2.04
N GLU A 318 -5.68 -14.84 1.27
CA GLU A 318 -6.73 -15.70 1.83
C GLU A 318 -6.13 -16.81 2.71
N VAL A 319 -5.07 -17.48 2.23
CA VAL A 319 -4.37 -18.53 2.99
C VAL A 319 -3.74 -17.96 4.27
N ALA A 320 -3.22 -16.74 4.25
CA ALA A 320 -2.65 -16.11 5.44
C ALA A 320 -3.71 -15.65 6.46
N ASN A 321 -4.97 -15.47 6.05
CA ASN A 321 -6.06 -15.01 6.91
C ASN A 321 -6.95 -16.16 7.43
N ASP A 322 -6.85 -17.36 6.83
CA ASP A 322 -7.60 -18.55 7.23
C ASP A 322 -6.65 -19.66 7.68
N ASP A 323 -6.54 -19.83 9.00
CA ASP A 323 -5.72 -20.86 9.67
C ASP A 323 -6.12 -22.30 9.30
N GLY A 324 -7.29 -22.51 8.69
CA GLY A 324 -7.75 -23.81 8.22
C GLY A 324 -7.48 -24.09 6.73
N LEU A 325 -6.92 -23.11 6.01
CA LEU A 325 -6.73 -23.16 4.58
C LEU A 325 -5.27 -23.47 4.20
N SER A 326 -5.10 -24.19 3.12
CA SER A 326 -3.80 -24.52 2.54
C SER A 326 -3.81 -24.29 1.04
N PHE A 327 -2.66 -24.04 0.42
CA PHE A 327 -2.52 -24.03 -1.04
C PHE A 327 -2.84 -25.39 -1.69
N PHE A 328 -2.91 -26.49 -0.92
CA PHE A 328 -3.46 -27.75 -1.41
C PHE A 328 -4.98 -27.73 -1.59
N ASP A 329 -5.71 -26.82 -0.93
CA ASP A 329 -7.17 -26.68 -1.02
C ASP A 329 -7.61 -25.98 -2.32
N THR A 330 -7.14 -26.48 -3.47
CA THR A 330 -7.38 -25.91 -4.80
C THR A 330 -8.86 -25.67 -5.11
N VAL A 331 -9.77 -26.49 -4.57
CA VAL A 331 -11.21 -26.32 -4.72
C VAL A 331 -11.73 -25.11 -3.95
N LYS A 332 -11.25 -24.90 -2.71
CA LYS A 332 -11.64 -23.73 -1.88
C LYS A 332 -11.02 -22.45 -2.41
N LEU A 333 -9.83 -22.53 -3.02
CA LEU A 333 -9.10 -21.39 -3.58
C LEU A 333 -9.56 -20.99 -4.98
N ARG A 334 -10.20 -21.90 -5.73
CA ARG A 334 -10.68 -21.61 -7.09
C ARG A 334 -11.59 -20.39 -7.20
N PRO A 335 -12.60 -20.19 -6.33
CA PRO A 335 -13.43 -18.98 -6.37
C PRO A 335 -12.63 -17.67 -6.19
N VAL A 336 -11.49 -17.72 -5.48
CA VAL A 336 -10.60 -16.57 -5.37
C VAL A 336 -9.94 -16.32 -6.72
N PHE A 337 -9.34 -17.33 -7.36
CA PHE A 337 -8.78 -17.17 -8.72
C PHE A 337 -9.82 -16.67 -9.73
N ASP A 338 -11.01 -17.27 -9.76
CA ASP A 338 -12.07 -16.90 -10.71
C ASP A 338 -12.50 -15.44 -10.55
N ARG A 339 -12.47 -14.90 -9.32
CA ARG A 339 -12.78 -13.48 -9.05
C ARG A 339 -11.87 -12.51 -9.78
N TRP A 340 -10.61 -12.89 -9.97
CA TRP A 340 -9.59 -12.04 -10.60
C TRP A 340 -9.40 -12.37 -12.08
N LEU A 341 -9.45 -13.64 -12.45
CA LEU A 341 -9.21 -14.13 -13.81
C LEU A 341 -10.46 -14.09 -14.70
N SER A 342 -11.67 -14.17 -14.14
CA SER A 342 -12.91 -14.07 -14.93
C SER A 342 -13.15 -12.64 -15.43
N PRO A 343 -13.50 -12.42 -16.71
CA PRO A 343 -13.89 -11.11 -17.22
C PRO A 343 -15.18 -10.56 -16.58
N TYR A 344 -15.89 -11.38 -15.80
CA TYR A 344 -17.08 -10.99 -15.02
C TYR A 344 -16.80 -10.95 -13.51
N GLY A 345 -15.56 -11.19 -13.09
CA GLY A 345 -15.15 -11.15 -11.70
C GLY A 345 -15.15 -9.73 -11.13
N ALA A 346 -15.22 -9.62 -9.79
CA ALA A 346 -15.37 -8.35 -9.08
C ALA A 346 -14.28 -7.30 -9.43
N GLU A 347 -13.09 -7.75 -9.81
CA GLU A 347 -11.98 -6.86 -10.20
C GLU A 347 -12.02 -6.40 -11.67
N SER A 348 -12.74 -7.10 -12.54
CA SER A 348 -12.74 -6.80 -13.98
C SER A 348 -13.30 -5.41 -14.29
N LEU A 349 -14.14 -4.87 -13.40
CA LEU A 349 -14.66 -3.51 -13.51
C LEU A 349 -13.63 -2.46 -13.06
N SER A 350 -12.83 -2.74 -12.03
CA SER A 350 -11.85 -1.81 -11.47
C SER A 350 -10.68 -1.55 -12.43
N SER A 351 -10.13 -2.61 -13.04
CA SER A 351 -8.99 -2.47 -13.95
C SER A 351 -9.37 -1.82 -15.29
N ARG A 352 -10.61 -2.04 -15.77
CA ARG A 352 -11.13 -1.39 -17.00
C ARG A 352 -11.39 0.10 -16.81
N LEU A 353 -11.83 0.53 -15.62
CA LEU A 353 -12.09 1.95 -15.33
C LEU A 353 -10.80 2.78 -15.25
N ASN A 354 -9.72 2.22 -14.70
CA ASN A 354 -8.42 2.91 -14.65
C ASN A 354 -7.77 3.05 -16.04
N SER A 355 -8.00 2.10 -16.95
CA SER A 355 -7.45 2.18 -18.32
C SER A 355 -8.20 3.15 -19.24
N ILE A 356 -9.40 3.60 -18.85
CA ILE A 356 -10.19 4.60 -19.62
C ILE A 356 -9.90 6.03 -19.14
N ALA A 357 -9.48 6.20 -17.88
CA ALA A 357 -9.17 7.52 -17.31
C ALA A 357 -7.92 8.19 -17.90
N THR A 358 -7.09 7.47 -18.66
CA THR A 358 -5.85 7.98 -19.26
C THR A 358 -6.02 8.59 -20.67
N HIS A 359 -7.22 8.56 -21.26
CA HIS A 359 -7.44 9.02 -22.65
C HIS A 359 -8.52 10.09 -22.86
N VAL A 360 -9.05 10.72 -21.80
CA VAL A 360 -10.00 11.84 -21.95
C VAL A 360 -9.30 13.17 -21.63
N PRO A 361 -9.20 14.12 -22.57
CA PRO A 361 -8.78 15.48 -22.26
C PRO A 361 -9.82 16.13 -21.35
N SER A 362 -9.41 16.56 -20.16
CA SER A 362 -10.26 17.32 -19.24
C SER A 362 -10.69 18.65 -19.88
N PRO A 363 -11.98 19.04 -19.81
CA PRO A 363 -12.39 20.39 -20.18
C PRO A 363 -11.95 21.40 -19.10
N PRO A 364 -11.72 22.68 -19.46
CA PRO A 364 -11.30 23.71 -18.51
C PRO A 364 -12.47 24.12 -17.62
N SER A 365 -12.40 23.81 -16.32
CA SER A 365 -13.36 24.31 -15.33
C SER A 365 -12.82 25.57 -14.67
N THR A 366 -13.46 26.68 -15.00
CA THR A 366 -13.49 27.93 -14.25
C THR A 366 -14.04 27.72 -12.84
N SER A 367 -13.53 28.53 -11.93
CA SER A 367 -13.81 28.57 -10.50
C SER A 367 -15.24 28.99 -10.17
N SER A 368 -15.92 28.27 -9.27
CA SER A 368 -16.55 28.87 -8.09
C SER A 368 -17.02 27.84 -7.06
N SER A 369 -16.98 28.30 -5.81
CA SER A 369 -17.13 27.64 -4.51
C SER A 369 -18.50 27.03 -4.17
N ARG A 370 -18.51 25.86 -3.49
CA ARG A 370 -19.01 25.66 -2.10
C ARG A 370 -19.08 24.17 -1.75
N ALA A 371 -18.58 23.84 -0.56
CA ALA A 371 -18.67 22.52 0.06
C ALA A 371 -20.11 22.17 0.46
N VAL A 372 -20.57 20.95 0.12
CA VAL A 372 -21.45 20.10 0.97
C VAL A 372 -21.20 18.63 0.58
N ALA A 373 -21.06 17.77 1.58
CA ALA A 373 -20.98 16.32 1.47
C ALA A 373 -22.11 15.72 0.61
N ALA A 374 -21.76 14.86 -0.35
CA ALA A 374 -22.61 13.77 -0.84
C ALA A 374 -21.84 12.85 -1.79
N THR A 375 -21.86 11.56 -1.46
CA THR A 375 -21.73 10.42 -2.36
C THR A 375 -22.22 10.71 -3.79
N ARG A 376 -21.31 10.76 -4.77
CA ARG A 376 -21.64 10.59 -6.19
C ARG A 376 -20.68 9.60 -6.83
N ARG A 377 -21.06 8.31 -6.76
CA ARG A 377 -20.75 7.36 -7.83
C ARG A 377 -21.17 8.03 -9.14
N ALA A 378 -20.31 8.06 -10.14
CA ALA A 378 -20.69 8.41 -11.50
C ALA A 378 -21.75 7.39 -11.95
N ARG A 379 -23.03 7.70 -11.74
CA ARG A 379 -24.13 6.90 -12.25
C ARG A 379 -24.02 6.95 -13.77
N VAL A 380 -23.82 5.78 -14.39
CA VAL A 380 -24.32 5.51 -15.74
C VAL A 380 -25.74 6.08 -15.78
N SER A 381 -26.02 6.97 -16.73
CA SER A 381 -27.37 7.51 -16.83
C SER A 381 -28.32 6.32 -17.01
N SER A 382 -29.38 6.23 -16.22
CA SER A 382 -30.42 5.20 -16.40
C SER A 382 -31.22 5.42 -17.69
N GLU A 383 -30.94 6.50 -18.42
CA GLU A 383 -31.56 6.79 -19.70
C GLU A 383 -31.00 5.86 -20.79
N ILE A 384 -31.92 5.39 -21.61
CA ILE A 384 -31.63 4.56 -22.76
C ILE A 384 -30.94 5.41 -23.83
N CYS A 385 -29.92 4.87 -24.49
CA CYS A 385 -29.20 5.55 -25.56
C CYS A 385 -30.06 5.66 -26.83
N GLU A 386 -30.57 6.86 -27.12
CA GLU A 386 -31.35 7.11 -28.34
C GLU A 386 -30.55 6.82 -29.61
N ARG A 387 -29.26 7.19 -29.65
CA ARG A 387 -28.37 6.89 -30.80
C ARG A 387 -28.19 5.40 -31.05
N PHE A 388 -28.22 4.57 -29.99
CA PHE A 388 -28.19 3.11 -30.14
C PHE A 388 -29.49 2.61 -30.75
N ASN A 389 -30.62 3.15 -30.29
CA ASN A 389 -31.94 2.84 -30.85
C ASN A 389 -32.10 3.25 -32.31
N GLU A 390 -31.37 4.27 -32.76
CA GLU A 390 -31.29 4.69 -34.16
C GLU A 390 -30.24 3.92 -34.99
N GLY A 391 -29.49 2.99 -34.39
CA GLY A 391 -28.42 2.25 -35.08
C GLY A 391 -27.17 3.09 -35.40
N ARG A 392 -27.03 4.27 -34.81
CA ARG A 392 -25.95 5.24 -35.09
C ARG A 392 -24.92 5.36 -33.96
N CYS A 393 -25.05 4.59 -32.89
CA CYS A 393 -24.07 4.59 -31.80
C CYS A 393 -22.87 3.71 -32.15
N THR A 394 -21.71 4.34 -32.36
CA THR A 394 -20.43 3.66 -32.64
C THR A 394 -19.56 3.51 -31.38
N HIS A 395 -20.03 4.01 -30.23
CA HIS A 395 -19.27 3.94 -28.98
C HIS A 395 -19.45 2.57 -28.32
N GLN A 396 -18.34 1.82 -28.19
CA GLN A 396 -18.29 0.57 -27.42
C GLN A 396 -18.58 0.78 -25.93
N PHE A 397 -18.32 1.99 -25.42
CA PHE A 397 -18.57 2.38 -24.03
C PHE A 397 -19.44 3.64 -24.00
N CYS A 398 -20.74 3.48 -24.29
CA CYS A 398 -21.67 4.60 -24.25
C CYS A 398 -22.07 4.96 -22.81
N ARG A 399 -22.24 6.25 -22.54
CA ARG A 399 -22.68 6.77 -21.23
C ARG A 399 -24.13 6.38 -20.88
N HIS A 400 -24.93 6.09 -21.91
CA HIS A 400 -26.34 5.73 -21.81
C HIS A 400 -26.51 4.21 -22.04
N HIS A 401 -27.55 3.62 -21.47
CA HIS A 401 -27.75 2.17 -21.56
C HIS A 401 -28.17 1.75 -22.98
N HIS A 402 -27.45 0.80 -23.58
CA HIS A 402 -27.81 0.22 -24.88
C HIS A 402 -28.89 -0.85 -24.68
N SER A 403 -30.14 -0.41 -24.75
CA SER A 403 -31.31 -1.29 -24.78
C SER A 403 -32.32 -0.80 -25.81
N CYS A 404 -32.93 -1.74 -26.52
CA CYS A 404 -34.04 -1.48 -27.42
C CYS A 404 -35.18 -0.83 -26.64
N GLU A 405 -35.67 0.32 -27.09
CA GLU A 405 -36.80 1.00 -26.45
C GLU A 405 -38.09 0.16 -26.51
N VAL A 406 -38.22 -0.74 -27.50
CA VAL A 406 -39.44 -1.51 -27.74
C VAL A 406 -39.49 -2.80 -26.93
N CYS A 407 -38.40 -3.57 -26.87
CA CYS A 407 -38.37 -4.86 -26.18
C CYS A 407 -37.36 -4.96 -25.02
N GLY A 408 -36.58 -3.91 -24.76
CA GLY A 408 -35.56 -3.89 -23.71
C GLY A 408 -34.28 -4.68 -24.01
N SER A 409 -34.18 -5.38 -25.14
CA SER A 409 -33.00 -6.16 -25.52
C SER A 409 -31.78 -5.29 -25.80
N ASN A 410 -30.58 -5.72 -25.40
CA ASN A 410 -29.32 -5.02 -25.69
C ASN A 410 -28.64 -5.49 -26.99
N LEU A 411 -29.26 -6.41 -27.73
CA LEU A 411 -28.69 -6.99 -28.96
C LEU A 411 -28.96 -6.15 -30.20
N HIS A 412 -29.99 -5.30 -30.18
CA HIS A 412 -30.38 -4.45 -31.31
C HIS A 412 -30.97 -3.14 -30.82
N GLY A 413 -30.85 -2.08 -31.63
CA GLY A 413 -31.60 -0.85 -31.45
C GLY A 413 -33.01 -0.95 -32.02
N LYS A 414 -33.91 -0.06 -31.61
CA LYS A 414 -35.29 0.07 -32.13
C LYS A 414 -35.40 -0.03 -33.65
N VAL A 415 -34.51 0.61 -34.41
CA VAL A 415 -34.54 0.57 -35.90
C VAL A 415 -34.37 -0.83 -36.50
N ASN A 416 -33.79 -1.75 -35.75
CA ASN A 416 -33.60 -3.15 -36.17
C ASN A 416 -34.54 -4.09 -35.41
N HIS A 417 -35.62 -3.55 -34.82
CA HIS A 417 -36.57 -4.34 -34.06
C HIS A 417 -37.46 -5.15 -35.03
N PRO A 418 -37.60 -6.47 -34.84
CA PRO A 418 -38.28 -7.36 -35.80
C PRO A 418 -39.79 -7.08 -35.98
N ALA A 419 -40.38 -6.22 -35.14
CA ALA A 419 -41.77 -5.78 -35.31
C ALA A 419 -41.95 -4.72 -36.42
N ASP A 420 -40.93 -3.92 -36.72
CA ASP A 420 -41.01 -2.88 -37.76
C ASP A 420 -40.73 -3.46 -39.17
N SER A 421 -40.09 -4.63 -39.25
CA SER A 421 -39.80 -5.32 -40.52
C SER A 421 -41.02 -6.02 -41.15
N ALA A 422 -42.19 -5.94 -40.53
CA ALA A 422 -43.42 -6.55 -41.05
C ALA A 422 -44.36 -5.56 -41.79
N GLY A 423 -43.95 -4.28 -41.94
CA GLY A 423 -44.84 -3.19 -42.38
C GLY A 423 -44.68 -2.63 -43.79
N GLU A 424 -43.63 -2.93 -44.55
CA GLU A 424 -43.44 -2.33 -45.89
C GLU A 424 -43.37 -3.40 -46.99
N GLY A 425 -44.56 -3.79 -47.46
CA GLY A 425 -44.74 -4.53 -48.70
C GLY A 425 -44.65 -3.61 -49.92
N SER A 426 -43.73 -3.95 -50.81
CA SER A 426 -43.86 -3.97 -52.28
C SER A 426 -44.44 -2.75 -53.02
N THR A 427 -43.58 -2.09 -53.80
CA THR A 427 -43.89 -1.73 -55.20
C THR A 427 -42.67 -2.03 -56.09
N PRO A 428 -42.78 -2.91 -57.11
CA PRO A 428 -41.75 -3.05 -58.12
C PRO A 428 -41.96 -2.00 -59.22
N HIS A 429 -40.91 -1.26 -59.59
CA HIS A 429 -40.91 -0.44 -60.79
C HIS A 429 -40.51 -1.31 -61.99
N ALA A 430 -41.39 -1.29 -62.99
CA ALA A 430 -41.18 -1.79 -64.35
C ALA A 430 -40.20 -0.91 -65.14
#